data_AF-A0A0U9HVL6-F1
#
_entry.id   AF-A0A0U9HVL6-F1
#
_cell.length_a   1.000
_cell.length_b   1.000
_cell.length_c   1.000
_cell.angle_alpha   90.00
_cell.angle_beta   90.00
_cell.angle_gamma   90.00
#
_symmetry.space_group_name_H-M   'P 1'
#
loop_
_entity.id
_entity.type
_entity.pdbx_description
1 polymer ?
#
loop_
_entity_poly.entity_id
_entity_poly.type
_entity_poly.pdbx_seq_one_letter_code
_entity_poly.pdbx_strand_id
1 'polypeptide(L)'
;YLRKKDEKECLFEAKKIYSAENLREAKRNFQLWESKWGRLYPKAVECIRKNWEQLTAFYKTPKSLWKKLRTTNIIERAFREVRRRTRTMSCFNNVESIERIIFAVISHLNEKWRNTPIYEFTQNY
;
A
#
# COMPACT_ATOMS: atom_id res chain seq x y z
N TYR A 1 -16.34 2.87 -11.57
CA TYR A 1 -15.36 3.89 -11.97
C TYR A 1 -15.82 5.21 -11.37
N LEU A 2 -14.92 5.97 -10.72
CA LEU A 2 -15.26 7.26 -10.10
C LEU A 2 -15.31 8.35 -11.16
N ARG A 3 -16.21 9.34 -11.02
CA ARG A 3 -16.20 10.50 -11.90
C ARG A 3 -15.02 11.41 -11.53
N LYS A 4 -14.31 11.95 -12.53
CA LYS A 4 -13.12 12.81 -12.30
C LYS A 4 -13.37 13.98 -11.33
N LYS A 5 -14.57 14.57 -11.35
CA LYS A 5 -14.95 15.67 -10.46
C LYS A 5 -15.02 15.29 -8.98
N ASP A 6 -15.40 14.04 -8.70
CA ASP A 6 -15.63 13.54 -7.33
C ASP A 6 -14.41 12.76 -6.82
N GLU A 7 -13.51 12.35 -7.71
CA GLU A 7 -12.35 11.50 -7.41
C GLU A 7 -11.45 12.08 -6.33
N LYS A 8 -11.08 13.37 -6.45
CA LYS A 8 -10.20 14.04 -5.47
C LYS A 8 -10.81 14.05 -4.07
N GLU A 9 -12.08 14.42 -3.96
CA GLU A 9 -12.78 14.53 -2.69
C GLU A 9 -13.01 13.15 -2.07
N CYS A 10 -13.49 12.19 -2.87
CA CYS A 10 -13.75 10.82 -2.43
C CYS A 10 -12.47 10.15 -1.91
N LEU A 11 -11.33 10.29 -2.61
CA LEU A 11 -10.05 9.75 -2.18
C LEU A 11 -9.49 10.48 -0.94
N PHE A 12 -9.65 11.80 -0.87
CA PHE A 12 -9.21 12.58 0.28
C PHE A 12 -9.95 12.17 1.56
N GLU A 13 -11.26 11.95 1.49
CA GLU A 13 -12.04 11.49 2.63
C GLU A 13 -11.75 10.02 2.95
N ALA A 14 -11.60 9.15 1.95
CA ALA A 14 -11.20 7.76 2.17
C ALA A 14 -9.84 7.66 2.89
N LYS A 15 -8.92 8.57 2.60
CA LYS A 15 -7.62 8.67 3.29
C LYS A 15 -7.76 8.87 4.80
N LYS A 16 -8.81 9.56 5.26
CA LYS A 16 -9.08 9.79 6.70
C LYS A 16 -9.36 8.50 7.46
N ILE A 17 -9.75 7.42 6.76
CA ILE A 17 -10.04 6.12 7.37
C ILE A 17 -8.74 5.50 7.93
N TYR A 18 -7.73 5.31 7.08
CA TYR A 18 -6.47 4.69 7.50
C TYR A 18 -5.49 5.69 8.15
N SER A 19 -5.78 6.99 8.11
CA SER A 19 -4.98 7.99 8.80
C SER A 19 -5.47 8.32 10.22
N ALA A 20 -6.58 7.73 10.67
CA ALA A 20 -7.17 7.98 11.97
C ALA A 20 -6.27 7.55 13.14
N GLU A 21 -6.43 8.19 14.30
CA GLU A 21 -5.58 7.97 15.49
C GLU A 21 -5.88 6.68 16.23
N ASN A 22 -7.03 6.04 15.94
CA ASN A 22 -7.41 4.75 16.49
C ASN A 22 -8.50 4.07 15.65
N LEU A 23 -8.75 2.79 15.92
CA LEU A 23 -9.72 1.97 15.19
C LEU A 23 -11.17 2.49 15.29
N ARG A 24 -11.55 3.09 16.43
CA ARG A 24 -12.90 3.65 16.62
C ARG A 24 -13.14 4.83 15.70
N GLU A 25 -12.16 5.74 15.62
CA GLU A 25 -12.19 6.88 14.71
C GLU A 25 -12.14 6.44 13.24
N ALA A 26 -11.31 5.45 12.89
CA ALA A 26 -11.29 4.87 11.55
C ALA A 26 -12.68 4.36 11.14
N LYS A 27 -13.37 3.63 12.04
CA LYS A 27 -14.72 3.11 11.82
C LYS A 27 -15.74 4.24 11.63
N ARG A 28 -15.67 5.30 12.46
CA ARG A 28 -16.53 6.49 12.32
C ARG A 28 -16.30 7.18 10.97
N ASN A 29 -15.04 7.36 10.57
CA ASN A 29 -14.69 7.96 9.28
C ASN A 29 -15.20 7.11 8.11
N PHE A 30 -15.11 5.78 8.22
CA PHE A 30 -15.67 4.89 7.21
C PHE A 30 -17.19 5.00 7.10
N GLN A 31 -17.93 5.03 8.21
CA GLN A 31 -19.39 5.20 8.20
C GLN A 31 -19.83 6.53 7.57
N LEU A 32 -19.14 7.63 7.89
CA LEU A 32 -19.40 8.94 7.29
C LEU A 32 -19.14 8.92 5.78
N TRP A 33 -18.00 8.34 5.38
CA TRP A 33 -17.62 8.22 3.98
C TRP A 33 -18.59 7.32 3.20
N GLU A 34 -18.99 6.19 3.77
CA GLU A 34 -20.01 5.28 3.23
C GLU A 34 -21.36 5.96 3.06
N SER A 35 -21.80 6.76 4.04
CA SER A 35 -23.07 7.48 3.96
C SER A 35 -23.10 8.48 2.81
N LYS A 36 -21.96 9.14 2.54
CA LYS A 36 -21.82 10.12 1.45
C LYS A 36 -21.66 9.47 0.08
N TRP A 37 -20.77 8.48 -0.03
CA TRP A 37 -20.36 7.92 -1.32
C TRP A 37 -21.04 6.60 -1.67
N GLY A 38 -21.70 5.93 -0.73
CA GLY A 38 -22.29 4.60 -0.93
C GLY A 38 -23.35 4.55 -2.02
N ARG A 39 -24.17 5.60 -2.14
CA ARG A 39 -25.17 5.69 -3.22
C ARG A 39 -24.54 5.97 -4.58
N LEU A 40 -23.48 6.77 -4.63
CA LEU A 40 -22.82 7.20 -5.87
C LEU A 40 -21.84 6.15 -6.40
N TYR A 41 -21.10 5.51 -5.49
CA TYR A 41 -19.98 4.62 -5.77
C TYR A 41 -20.04 3.35 -4.88
N PRO A 42 -21.09 2.53 -5.00
CA PRO A 42 -21.25 1.34 -4.14
C PRO A 42 -20.08 0.36 -4.23
N LYS A 43 -19.46 0.24 -5.41
CA LYS A 43 -18.25 -0.60 -5.61
C LYS A 43 -17.03 -0.10 -4.83
N ALA A 44 -16.89 1.22 -4.64
CA ALA A 44 -15.78 1.77 -3.87
C ALA A 44 -15.96 1.46 -2.38
N VAL A 45 -17.21 1.60 -1.88
CA VAL A 45 -17.54 1.22 -0.50
C VAL A 45 -17.35 -0.26 -0.26
N GLU A 46 -17.83 -1.10 -1.19
CA GLU A 46 -17.66 -2.55 -1.09
C GLU A 46 -16.18 -2.97 -1.04
N CYS A 47 -15.31 -2.29 -1.79
CA CYS A 47 -13.87 -2.54 -1.75
C CYS A 47 -13.30 -2.35 -0.33
N ILE A 48 -13.56 -1.21 0.31
CA ILE A 48 -13.08 -0.95 1.68
C ILE A 48 -13.74 -1.90 2.68
N ARG A 49 -15.03 -2.20 2.52
CA ARG A 49 -15.76 -3.11 3.40
C ARG A 49 -15.18 -4.52 3.39
N LYS A 50 -14.94 -5.08 2.20
CA LYS A 50 -14.33 -6.41 2.02
C LYS A 50 -12.91 -6.47 2.59
N ASN A 51 -12.17 -5.37 2.45
CA ASN A 51 -10.77 -5.32 2.87
C ASN A 51 -10.57 -4.67 4.25
N TRP A 52 -11.63 -4.52 5.05
CA TRP A 52 -11.59 -3.78 6.31
C TRP A 52 -10.58 -4.35 7.31
N GLU A 53 -10.56 -5.67 7.46
CA GLU A 53 -9.66 -6.34 8.39
C GLU A 53 -8.19 -6.15 7.99
N GLN A 54 -7.88 -6.27 6.69
CA GLN A 54 -6.52 -6.05 6.20
C GLN A 54 -6.12 -4.58 6.30
N LEU A 55 -7.04 -3.65 5.97
CA LEU A 55 -6.80 -2.21 6.03
C LEU A 55 -6.51 -1.73 7.46
N THR A 56 -7.12 -2.36 8.46
CA THR A 56 -7.00 -1.95 9.87
C THR A 56 -6.01 -2.81 10.68
N ALA A 57 -5.43 -3.85 10.08
CA ALA A 57 -4.51 -4.76 10.76
C ALA A 57 -3.31 -4.04 11.42
N PHE A 58 -2.83 -2.95 10.83
CA PHE A 58 -1.69 -2.19 11.35
C PHE A 58 -1.95 -1.59 12.74
N TYR A 59 -3.21 -1.36 13.14
CA TYR A 59 -3.55 -0.87 14.49
C TYR A 59 -3.13 -1.83 15.61
N LYS A 60 -2.87 -3.11 15.30
CA LYS A 60 -2.34 -4.11 16.24
C LYS A 60 -0.83 -3.98 16.48
N THR A 61 -0.15 -3.11 15.74
CA THR A 61 1.31 -2.88 15.85
C THR A 61 1.61 -1.61 16.63
N PRO A 62 2.85 -1.42 17.13
CA PRO A 62 3.25 -0.16 17.76
C PRO A 62 2.99 1.06 16.88
N LYS A 63 2.51 2.15 17.48
CA LYS A 63 2.16 3.41 16.78
C LYS A 63 3.30 3.98 15.95
N SER A 64 4.55 3.78 16.39
CA SER A 64 5.77 4.16 15.66
C SER A 64 5.91 3.50 14.28
N LEU A 65 5.24 2.37 14.04
CA LEU A 65 5.24 1.65 12.76
C LEU A 65 4.07 2.04 11.83
N TRP A 66 3.01 2.67 12.34
CA TRP A 66 1.77 2.90 11.57
C TRP A 66 2.00 3.71 10.30
N LYS A 67 2.82 4.76 10.36
CA LYS A 67 3.13 5.59 9.19
C LYS A 67 3.68 4.77 8.02
N LYS A 68 4.46 3.72 8.32
CA LYS A 68 5.08 2.82 7.35
C LYS A 68 4.08 1.80 6.85
N LEU A 69 3.41 1.11 7.78
CA LEU A 69 2.54 -0.02 7.48
C LEU A 69 1.26 0.38 6.74
N ARG A 70 0.78 1.61 6.92
CA ARG A 70 -0.42 2.12 6.22
C ARG A 70 -0.17 2.53 4.77
N THR A 71 1.07 2.49 4.28
CA THR A 71 1.41 2.89 2.90
C THR A 71 2.09 1.77 2.14
N THR A 72 1.84 1.68 0.84
CA THR A 72 2.45 0.70 -0.08
C THR A 72 3.73 1.21 -0.75
N ASN A 73 4.21 2.41 -0.38
CA ASN A 73 5.33 3.09 -1.04
C ASN A 73 6.60 2.23 -1.14
N ILE A 74 6.93 1.49 -0.08
CA ILE A 74 8.16 0.67 -0.03
C ILE A 74 8.06 -0.50 -1.02
N ILE A 75 6.97 -1.25 -0.97
CA ILE A 75 6.76 -2.40 -1.87
C ILE A 75 6.55 -1.95 -3.32
N GLU A 76 5.86 -0.84 -3.55
CA GLU A 76 5.71 -0.25 -4.89
C GLU A 76 7.05 0.19 -5.48
N ARG A 77 7.96 0.73 -4.65
CA ARG A 77 9.33 1.07 -5.07
C ARG A 77 10.10 -0.18 -5.44
N ALA A 78 9.99 -1.25 -4.67
CA ALA A 78 10.62 -2.54 -4.99
C ALA A 78 10.08 -3.11 -6.33
N PHE A 79 8.76 -3.14 -6.52
CA PHE A 79 8.16 -3.57 -7.78
C PHE A 79 8.52 -2.68 -8.97
N ARG A 80 8.72 -1.38 -8.73
CA ARG A 80 9.22 -0.47 -9.77
C ARG A 80 10.63 -0.84 -10.22
N GLU A 81 11.52 -1.22 -9.30
CA GLU A 81 12.86 -1.69 -9.67
C GLU A 81 12.84 -2.99 -10.46
N VAL A 82 11.99 -3.94 -10.07
CA VAL A 82 11.79 -5.18 -10.85
C VAL A 82 11.33 -4.86 -12.26
N ARG A 83 10.25 -4.06 -12.40
CA ARG A 83 9.74 -3.64 -13.72
C ARG A 83 10.77 -2.87 -14.54
N ARG A 84 11.57 -2.02 -13.90
CA ARG A 84 12.63 -1.26 -14.59
C ARG A 84 13.67 -2.18 -15.22
N ARG A 85 14.06 -3.24 -14.51
CA ARG A 85 15.06 -4.22 -14.97
C ARG A 85 14.50 -5.15 -16.04
N THR A 86 13.26 -5.61 -15.88
CA THR A 86 12.63 -6.49 -16.87
C THR A 86 12.20 -5.76 -18.14
N ARG A 87 11.85 -4.47 -18.08
CA ARG A 87 11.42 -3.70 -19.26
C ARG A 87 12.45 -3.67 -20.39
N THR A 88 13.74 -3.69 -20.08
CA THR A 88 14.82 -3.71 -21.10
C THR A 88 14.94 -5.09 -21.77
N MET A 89 14.40 -6.14 -21.16
CA MET A 89 14.46 -7.51 -21.63
C MET A 89 13.15 -7.86 -22.32
N SER A 90 13.08 -7.58 -23.63
CA SER A 90 11.85 -7.67 -24.43
C SER A 90 11.14 -9.03 -24.35
N CYS A 91 11.90 -10.13 -24.22
CA CYS A 91 11.41 -11.49 -24.08
C CYS A 91 12.31 -12.31 -23.16
N PHE A 92 11.76 -13.33 -22.51
CA PHE A 92 12.51 -14.31 -21.73
C PHE A 92 12.41 -15.68 -22.40
N ASN A 93 13.53 -16.39 -22.48
CA ASN A 93 13.58 -17.71 -23.13
C ASN A 93 12.90 -18.81 -22.31
N ASN A 94 12.84 -18.66 -20.98
CA ASN A 94 12.16 -19.56 -20.05
C ASN A 94 11.85 -18.85 -18.72
N VAL A 95 11.06 -19.51 -17.86
CA VAL A 95 10.62 -18.97 -16.57
C VAL A 95 11.80 -18.80 -15.61
N GLU A 96 12.74 -19.73 -15.63
CA GLU A 96 13.93 -19.72 -14.78
C GLU A 96 14.82 -18.49 -15.04
N SER A 97 14.80 -17.96 -16.27
CA SER A 97 15.55 -16.75 -16.62
C SER A 97 14.96 -15.49 -15.97
N ILE A 98 13.63 -15.35 -15.96
CA ILE A 98 12.98 -14.22 -15.28
C ILE A 98 13.09 -14.35 -13.76
N GLU A 99 12.99 -15.56 -13.21
CA GLU A 99 13.16 -15.81 -11.78
C GLU A 99 14.55 -15.39 -11.28
N ARG A 100 15.62 -15.74 -12.01
CA ARG A 100 16.99 -15.32 -11.67
C ARG A 100 17.13 -13.80 -11.61
N ILE A 101 16.48 -13.07 -12.52
CA ILE A 101 16.52 -11.60 -12.53
C ILE A 101 15.73 -11.02 -11.35
N ILE A 102 14.52 -11.53 -11.10
CA ILE A 102 13.71 -11.12 -9.96
C ILE A 102 14.48 -11.36 -8.66
N PHE A 103 15.07 -12.55 -8.51
CA PHE A 103 15.90 -12.92 -7.37
C PHE A 103 17.09 -11.98 -7.21
N ALA A 104 17.82 -11.68 -8.29
CA ALA A 104 18.96 -10.75 -8.25
C ALA A 104 18.53 -9.34 -7.81
N VAL A 105 17.39 -8.83 -8.30
CA VAL A 105 16.87 -7.51 -7.90
C VAL A 105 16.46 -7.49 -6.44
N ILE A 106 15.72 -8.50 -5.97
CA ILE A 106 15.29 -8.60 -4.58
C ILE A 106 16.51 -8.76 -3.65
N SER A 107 17.47 -9.58 -4.02
CA SER A 107 18.72 -9.78 -3.26
C SER A 107 19.50 -8.46 -3.13
N HIS A 108 19.62 -7.71 -4.22
CA HIS A 108 20.27 -6.40 -4.19
C HIS A 108 19.50 -5.38 -3.32
N LEU A 109 18.16 -5.38 -3.36
CA LEU A 109 17.36 -4.53 -2.48
C LEU A 109 17.53 -4.91 -1.00
N ASN A 110 17.58 -6.21 -0.68
CA ASN A 110 17.83 -6.70 0.66
C ASN A 110 19.20 -6.27 1.18
N GLU A 111 20.26 -6.43 0.38
CA GLU A 111 21.61 -5.98 0.73
C GLU A 111 21.64 -4.46 0.95
N LYS A 112 20.99 -3.70 0.06
CA LYS A 112 20.88 -2.25 0.21
C LYS A 112 20.16 -1.86 1.49
N TRP A 113 19.06 -2.52 1.85
CA TRP A 113 18.32 -2.25 3.08
C TRP A 113 19.07 -2.70 4.34
N ARG A 114 19.97 -3.69 4.22
CA ARG A 114 20.88 -4.07 5.31
C ARG A 114 21.94 -3.00 5.57
N ASN A 115 22.55 -2.46 4.52
CA ASN A 115 23.65 -1.48 4.62
C ASN A 115 23.14 -0.03 4.80
N THR A 116 21.97 0.27 4.27
CA THR A 116 21.28 1.54 4.41
C THR A 116 19.84 1.23 4.84
N PRO A 117 19.62 1.03 6.15
CA PRO A 117 18.30 0.79 6.68
C PRO A 117 17.35 1.86 6.16
N ILE A 118 16.15 1.42 5.77
CA ILE A 118 15.08 2.36 5.52
C ILE A 118 14.96 3.18 6.81
N TYR A 119 15.23 4.49 6.75
CA TYR A 119 15.39 5.37 7.92
C TYR A 119 14.26 5.24 8.95
N GLU A 120 13.10 4.81 8.48
CA GLU A 120 11.93 4.57 9.30
C GLU A 120 11.89 3.15 9.93
N PHE A 121 12.56 2.11 9.42
CA PHE A 121 12.65 0.75 9.98
C PHE A 121 13.97 0.46 10.72
N THR A 122 14.60 1.46 11.33
CA THR A 122 15.70 1.21 12.26
C THR A 122 15.13 0.65 13.56
N GLN A 123 15.51 -0.57 13.91
CA GLN A 123 15.32 -1.10 15.26
C GLN A 123 16.28 -0.35 16.19
N ASN A 124 15.89 0.86 16.59
CA ASN A 124 16.49 1.49 17.76
C ASN A 124 15.77 0.90 18.99
N TYR A 125 16.27 -0.25 19.46
CA TYR A 125 16.04 -0.71 20.83
C TYR A 125 17.20 -0.25 21.70
#